data_AF-A0A1R0M9A8-F1
#
_entry.id   AF-A0A1R0M9A8-F1
#
_cell.length_a   1.000
_cell.length_b   1.000
_cell.length_c   1.000
_cell.angle_alpha   90.00
_cell.angle_beta   90.00
_cell.angle_gamma   90.00
#
_symmetry.space_group_name_H-M   'P 1'
#
loop_
_entity.id
_entity.type
_entity.pdbx_description
1 polymer ?
#
loop_
_entity_poly.entity_id
_entity_poly.type
_entity_poly.pdbx_seq_one_letter_code
_entity_poly.pdbx_strand_id
1 'polypeptide(L)'
;MRARAADPNWLTVLADTDSQQGIFVRSLAFTGVNFWLGGTVGTLTASDPCSVMISESENGTALIAVSDPMRMRTSLTLTRRRPVAAVTPAPGTLASAATGSTLTLTFGDLTGTSGAPQQVAVRLG
;
A
#
# COMPACT_ATOMS: atom_id res chain seq x y z
N MET A 1 -17.87 -21.72 -9.21
CA MET A 1 -18.24 -20.30 -9.48
C MET A 1 -19.45 -19.81 -8.67
N ARG A 2 -20.57 -20.54 -8.58
CA ARG A 2 -21.78 -20.08 -7.84
C ARG A 2 -21.54 -19.72 -6.36
N ALA A 3 -20.80 -20.55 -5.63
CA ALA A 3 -20.49 -20.28 -4.21
C ALA A 3 -19.72 -18.97 -4.00
N ARG A 4 -18.78 -18.62 -4.89
CA ARG A 4 -18.02 -17.37 -4.83
C ARG A 4 -18.88 -16.15 -5.18
N ALA A 5 -19.76 -16.27 -6.17
CA ALA A 5 -20.69 -15.19 -6.52
C ALA A 5 -21.75 -14.94 -5.43
N ALA A 6 -22.11 -15.99 -4.67
CA ALA A 6 -23.09 -15.92 -3.59
C ALA A 6 -22.52 -15.44 -2.25
N ASP A 7 -21.19 -15.32 -2.11
CA ASP A 7 -20.55 -14.75 -0.94
C ASP A 7 -20.21 -13.28 -1.24
N PRO A 8 -21.00 -12.29 -0.81
CA PRO A 8 -20.72 -10.88 -1.06
C PRO A 8 -19.61 -10.32 -0.17
N ASN A 9 -19.16 -11.07 0.85
CA ASN A 9 -18.25 -10.56 1.89
C ASN A 9 -16.80 -11.01 1.70
N TRP A 10 -16.52 -11.88 0.72
CA TRP A 10 -15.16 -12.36 0.45
C TRP A 10 -14.20 -11.24 0.03
N LEU A 11 -14.73 -10.20 -0.63
CA LEU A 11 -13.99 -9.04 -1.12
C LEU A 11 -14.81 -7.78 -0.86
N THR A 12 -14.14 -6.72 -0.43
CA THR A 12 -14.70 -5.38 -0.29
C THR A 12 -14.07 -4.46 -1.32
N VAL A 13 -14.88 -3.76 -2.12
CA VAL A 13 -14.41 -2.66 -2.96
C VAL A 13 -14.23 -1.44 -2.08
N LEU A 14 -13.00 -0.94 -1.99
CA LEU A 14 -12.64 0.24 -1.20
C LEU A 14 -12.80 1.54 -1.99
N ALA A 15 -12.53 1.48 -3.29
CA ALA A 15 -12.74 2.54 -4.25
C ALA A 15 -12.89 1.93 -5.66
N ASP A 16 -13.73 2.54 -6.48
CA ASP A 16 -13.80 2.25 -7.91
C ASP A 16 -14.18 3.54 -8.67
N THR A 17 -13.18 4.38 -8.87
CA THR A 17 -13.31 5.70 -9.48
C THR A 17 -12.19 5.90 -10.50
N ASP A 18 -12.31 6.91 -11.35
CA ASP A 18 -11.26 7.30 -12.29
C ASP A 18 -9.96 7.72 -11.61
N SER A 19 -10.01 8.12 -10.33
CA SER A 19 -8.84 8.57 -9.58
C SER A 19 -8.19 7.45 -8.77
N GLN A 20 -8.98 6.53 -8.23
CA GLN A 20 -8.49 5.41 -7.42
C GLN A 20 -9.37 4.18 -7.56
N GLN A 21 -8.73 3.00 -7.58
CA GLN A 21 -9.38 1.70 -7.53
C GLN A 21 -8.70 0.84 -6.47
N GLY A 22 -9.48 0.23 -5.58
CA GLY A 22 -8.90 -0.55 -4.50
C GLY A 22 -9.84 -1.58 -3.91
N ILE A 23 -9.25 -2.65 -3.39
CA ILE A 23 -9.97 -3.79 -2.82
C ILE A 23 -9.31 -4.27 -1.52
N PHE A 24 -10.14 -4.88 -0.68
CA PHE A 24 -9.72 -5.62 0.51
C PHE A 24 -10.24 -7.05 0.44
N VAL A 25 -9.38 -8.04 0.70
CA VAL A 25 -9.76 -9.45 0.78
C VAL A 25 -9.51 -9.94 2.19
N ARG A 26 -10.61 -10.12 2.94
CA ARG A 26 -10.56 -10.40 4.39
C ARG A 26 -9.78 -11.67 4.73
N SER A 27 -10.05 -12.76 4.01
CA SER A 27 -9.43 -14.06 4.28
C SER A 27 -7.92 -14.09 4.04
N LEU A 28 -7.37 -13.07 3.36
CA LEU A 28 -5.95 -12.93 3.07
C LEU A 28 -5.31 -11.76 3.81
N ALA A 29 -6.08 -11.02 4.62
CA ALA A 29 -5.68 -9.73 5.19
C ALA A 29 -4.96 -8.83 4.16
N PHE A 30 -5.46 -8.85 2.92
CA PHE A 30 -4.83 -8.24 1.77
C PHE A 30 -5.55 -6.95 1.39
N THR A 31 -4.79 -5.88 1.14
CA THR A 31 -5.28 -4.64 0.52
C THR A 31 -4.49 -4.36 -0.75
N GLY A 32 -5.17 -4.05 -1.84
CA GLY A 32 -4.55 -3.58 -3.08
C GLY A 32 -5.22 -2.29 -3.53
N VAL A 33 -4.44 -1.27 -3.88
CA VAL A 33 -4.95 0.01 -4.38
C VAL A 33 -4.08 0.53 -5.52
N ASN A 34 -4.71 0.88 -6.63
CA ASN A 34 -4.10 1.68 -7.69
C ASN A 34 -4.58 3.13 -7.54
N PHE A 35 -3.63 4.04 -7.40
CA PHE A 35 -3.85 5.48 -7.43
C PHE A 35 -3.51 5.98 -8.82
N TRP A 36 -4.53 6.30 -9.61
CA TRP A 36 -4.37 6.99 -10.90
C TRP A 36 -4.05 8.47 -10.69
N LEU A 37 -4.59 9.03 -9.60
CA LEU A 37 -4.22 10.30 -9.00
C LEU A 37 -3.95 10.10 -7.51
N GLY A 38 -3.06 10.93 -6.94
CA GLY A 38 -2.86 11.00 -5.49
C GLY A 38 -4.19 11.24 -4.76
N GLY A 39 -4.31 10.76 -3.53
CA GLY A 39 -5.55 10.84 -2.76
C GLY A 39 -5.63 9.79 -1.65
N THR A 40 -6.83 9.64 -1.10
CA THR A 40 -7.10 8.76 0.06
C THR A 40 -8.10 7.67 -0.29
N VAL A 41 -7.77 6.42 0.02
CA VAL A 41 -8.68 5.25 -0.04
C VAL A 41 -8.68 4.57 1.33
N GLY A 42 -9.80 4.65 2.05
CA GLY A 42 -9.90 4.16 3.42
C GLY A 42 -8.84 4.79 4.33
N THR A 43 -7.94 3.98 4.87
CA THR A 43 -6.84 4.42 5.75
C THR A 43 -5.55 4.74 5.01
N LEU A 44 -5.49 4.50 3.70
CA LEU A 44 -4.31 4.74 2.87
C LEU A 44 -4.40 6.08 2.15
N THR A 45 -3.29 6.81 2.09
CA THR A 45 -3.16 8.06 1.33
C THR A 45 -1.85 8.06 0.57
N ALA A 46 -1.89 8.28 -0.74
CA ALA A 46 -0.71 8.45 -1.58
C ALA A 46 -0.63 9.89 -2.08
N SER A 47 0.56 10.48 -2.10
CA SER A 47 0.78 11.84 -2.61
C SER A 47 0.58 11.94 -4.13
N ASP A 48 0.86 10.85 -4.83
CA ASP A 48 1.02 10.80 -6.29
C ASP A 48 0.54 9.45 -6.85
N PRO A 49 0.44 9.32 -8.19
CA PRO A 49 0.10 8.04 -8.82
C PRO A 49 1.07 6.93 -8.44
N CYS A 50 0.53 5.79 -8.01
CA CYS A 50 1.29 4.60 -7.61
C CYS A 50 0.39 3.36 -7.53
N SER A 51 1.00 2.18 -7.43
CA SER A 51 0.30 0.96 -7.04
C SER A 51 0.78 0.51 -5.67
N VAL A 52 -0.15 0.13 -4.79
CA VAL A 52 0.11 -0.28 -3.42
C VAL A 52 -0.51 -1.65 -3.17
N MET A 53 0.30 -2.56 -2.61
CA MET A 53 -0.15 -3.83 -2.05
C MET A 53 0.25 -3.91 -0.59
N ILE A 54 -0.65 -4.38 0.26
CA ILE A 54 -0.41 -4.66 1.68
C ILE A 54 -0.88 -6.07 1.97
N SER A 55 0.00 -6.88 2.53
CA SER A 55 -0.31 -8.22 3.03
C SER A 55 0.06 -8.30 4.49
N GLU A 56 -0.90 -8.66 5.34
CA GLU A 56 -0.67 -8.77 6.78
C GLU A 56 -0.61 -10.24 7.18
N SER A 57 0.33 -10.52 8.08
CA SER A 57 0.57 -11.85 8.60
C SER A 57 0.05 -11.95 10.03
N GLU A 58 -0.41 -13.14 10.41
CA GLU A 58 -0.93 -13.42 11.76
C GLU A 58 0.12 -13.22 12.87
N ASN A 59 1.42 -13.22 12.51
CA ASN A 59 2.53 -12.95 13.42
C ASN A 59 2.73 -11.47 13.77
N GLY A 60 1.78 -10.58 13.41
CA GLY A 60 1.85 -9.16 13.71
C GLY A 60 2.81 -8.38 12.80
N THR A 61 3.11 -8.89 11.60
CA THR A 61 3.88 -8.17 10.58
C THR A 61 3.04 -7.86 9.35
N ALA A 62 3.47 -6.89 8.55
CA ALA A 62 2.90 -6.64 7.23
C ALA A 62 3.99 -6.35 6.21
N LEU A 63 3.77 -6.79 4.97
CA LEU A 63 4.54 -6.37 3.80
C LEU A 63 3.77 -5.30 3.06
N ILE A 64 4.41 -4.16 2.82
CA ILE A 64 3.88 -3.07 2.01
C ILE A 64 4.75 -2.99 0.75
N ALA A 65 4.15 -3.19 -0.42
CA ALA A 65 4.82 -3.02 -1.71
C ALA A 65 4.24 -1.78 -2.40
N VAL A 66 5.12 -0.88 -2.83
CA VAL A 66 4.75 0.36 -3.53
C VAL A 66 5.52 0.42 -4.83
N SER A 67 4.85 0.61 -5.97
CA SER A 67 5.50 0.84 -7.25
C SER A 67 5.07 2.15 -7.88
N ASP A 68 5.91 2.68 -8.76
CA ASP A 68 5.58 3.74 -9.71
C ASP A 68 5.45 3.14 -11.11
N PRO A 69 4.24 2.76 -11.55
CA PRO A 69 4.03 2.23 -12.90
C PRO A 69 4.36 3.23 -14.02
N MET A 70 4.29 4.54 -13.73
CA MET A 70 4.57 5.59 -14.72
C MET A 70 6.07 5.80 -14.93
N ARG A 71 6.92 5.38 -13.98
CA ARG A 71 8.39 5.52 -14.00
C ARG A 71 8.86 6.98 -14.06
N MET A 72 8.13 7.85 -13.38
CA MET A 72 8.36 9.30 -13.38
C MET A 72 8.48 9.92 -11.98
N ARG A 73 8.23 9.15 -10.91
CA ARG A 73 8.21 9.68 -9.54
C ARG A 73 9.64 9.84 -9.04
N THR A 74 10.02 11.10 -8.81
CA THR A 74 11.28 11.46 -8.12
C THR A 74 11.10 11.52 -6.60
N SER A 75 9.86 11.51 -6.12
CA SER A 75 9.47 11.26 -4.73
C SER A 75 8.04 10.73 -4.69
N LEU A 76 7.72 9.97 -3.64
CA LEU A 76 6.37 9.47 -3.38
C LEU A 76 6.17 9.31 -1.87
N THR A 77 5.08 9.84 -1.32
CA THR A 77 4.72 9.62 0.09
C THR A 77 3.49 8.74 0.21
N LEU A 78 3.58 7.67 1.00
CA LEU A 78 2.47 6.81 1.38
C LEU A 78 2.21 6.94 2.89
N THR A 79 0.99 7.33 3.25
CA THR A 79 0.52 7.38 4.63
C THR A 79 -0.52 6.30 4.88
N ARG A 80 -0.44 5.64 6.03
CA ARG A 80 -1.40 4.63 6.47
C ARG A 80 -1.82 4.87 7.93
N ARG A 81 -3.10 5.16 8.16
CA ARG A 81 -3.69 5.27 9.51
C ARG A 81 -3.86 3.89 10.16
N ARG A 82 -2.75 3.30 10.60
CA ARG A 82 -2.64 2.02 11.28
C ARG A 82 -1.45 2.08 12.25
N PRO A 83 -1.59 1.59 13.50
CA PRO A 83 -0.46 1.41 14.39
C PRO A 83 0.65 0.56 13.79
N VAL A 84 1.87 1.10 13.77
CA VAL A 84 3.09 0.41 13.34
C VAL A 84 4.17 0.68 14.39
N ALA A 85 4.75 -0.39 14.92
CA ALA A 85 5.78 -0.33 15.93
C ALA A 85 7.18 -0.11 15.34
N ALA A 86 7.46 -0.71 14.17
CA ALA A 86 8.78 -0.62 13.52
C ALA A 86 8.70 -0.89 12.01
N VAL A 87 9.72 -0.42 11.28
CA VAL A 87 9.96 -0.73 9.86
C VAL A 87 11.22 -1.59 9.74
N THR A 88 11.11 -2.76 9.10
CA THR A 88 12.18 -3.75 8.91
C THR A 88 11.82 -4.75 7.79
N PRO A 89 12.68 -5.09 6.81
CA PRO A 89 13.70 -4.31 6.10
C PRO A 89 13.11 -3.26 5.15
N ALA A 90 13.93 -2.30 4.73
CA ALA A 90 13.56 -1.23 3.80
C ALA A 90 14.47 -1.24 2.55
N PRO A 91 13.94 -0.91 1.37
CA PRO A 91 14.74 -0.75 0.16
C PRO A 91 15.53 0.56 0.23
N GLY A 92 16.65 0.65 -0.49
CA GLY A 92 17.49 1.87 -0.54
C GLY A 92 16.77 3.11 -1.11
N THR A 93 15.61 2.92 -1.74
CA THR A 93 14.71 3.98 -2.22
C THR A 93 13.86 4.60 -1.12
N LEU A 94 13.75 3.97 0.06
CA LEU A 94 13.01 4.54 1.19
C LEU A 94 13.87 5.62 1.85
N ALA A 95 13.52 6.87 1.60
CA ALA A 95 14.23 8.03 2.12
C ALA A 95 13.93 8.28 3.60
N SER A 96 12.69 8.04 4.04
CA SER A 96 12.33 8.14 5.46
C SER A 96 11.10 7.30 5.82
N ALA A 97 10.99 6.97 7.11
CA ALA A 97 9.82 6.34 7.68
C ALA A 97 9.50 6.92 9.06
N ALA A 98 8.24 7.23 9.30
CA ALA A 98 7.71 7.62 10.61
C ALA A 98 6.66 6.60 11.06
N THR A 99 6.80 6.08 12.29
CA THR A 99 5.93 5.07 12.89
C THR A 99 5.16 5.63 14.10
N GLY A 100 4.27 4.84 14.69
CA GLY A 100 3.33 5.29 15.73
C GLY A 100 1.91 4.88 15.40
N SER A 101 0.92 5.72 15.71
CA SER A 101 -0.50 5.48 15.36
C SER A 101 -0.79 5.56 13.85
N THR A 102 0.10 6.21 13.11
CA THR A 102 0.07 6.34 11.65
C THR A 102 1.46 6.07 11.11
N LEU A 103 1.55 5.23 10.08
CA LEU A 103 2.78 5.01 9.32
C LEU A 103 2.85 6.03 8.19
N THR A 104 4.01 6.67 8.03
CA THR A 104 4.34 7.47 6.84
C THR A 104 5.64 6.94 6.24
N LEU A 105 5.61 6.58 4.96
CA LEU A 105 6.76 6.15 4.17
C LEU A 105 7.02 7.19 3.09
N THR A 106 8.22 7.74 3.03
CA THR A 106 8.65 8.63 1.96
C THR A 106 9.70 7.95 1.13
N PHE A 107 9.41 7.74 -0.15
CA PHE A 107 10.36 7.24 -1.13
C PHE A 107 11.04 8.42 -1.83
N GLY A 108 12.34 8.26 -2.08
CA GLY A 108 13.13 9.16 -2.91
C GLY A 108 12.88 8.89 -4.39
N ASP A 109 13.93 9.03 -5.20
CA ASP A 109 13.83 8.83 -6.65
C ASP A 109 13.51 7.37 -7.01
N LEU A 110 12.36 7.16 -7.66
CA LEU A 110 11.89 5.85 -8.13
C LEU A 110 12.12 5.65 -9.63
N THR A 111 12.60 6.65 -10.36
CA THR A 111 12.78 6.55 -11.83
C THR A 111 13.74 5.42 -12.21
N GLY A 112 14.80 5.21 -11.41
CA GLY A 112 15.76 4.11 -11.56
C GLY A 112 15.20 2.71 -11.28
N THR A 113 13.99 2.60 -10.70
CA THR A 113 13.37 1.30 -10.36
C THR A 113 12.70 0.62 -11.55
N SER A 114 12.52 1.33 -12.67
CA SER A 114 11.81 0.83 -13.86
C SER A 114 10.40 0.29 -13.60
N GLY A 115 9.74 0.79 -12.55
CA GLY A 115 8.42 0.35 -12.10
C GLY A 115 8.42 -0.88 -11.20
N ALA A 116 9.60 -1.36 -10.79
CA ALA A 116 9.70 -2.44 -9.81
C ALA A 116 9.15 -2.00 -8.45
N PRO A 117 8.44 -2.89 -7.73
CA PRO A 117 7.91 -2.58 -6.42
C PRO A 117 9.01 -2.42 -5.37
N GLN A 118 8.87 -1.40 -4.55
CA GLN A 118 9.65 -1.13 -3.35
C GLN A 118 8.96 -1.81 -2.18
N GLN A 119 9.62 -2.78 -1.56
CA GLN A 119 9.05 -3.63 -0.52
C GLN A 119 9.53 -3.21 0.87
N VAL A 120 8.60 -2.81 1.72
CA VAL A 120 8.84 -2.40 3.10
C VAL A 120 8.09 -3.35 4.01
N ALA A 121 8.81 -4.14 4.80
CA ALA A 121 8.18 -4.92 5.85
C ALA A 121 8.10 -4.09 7.15
N VAL A 122 7.03 -4.32 7.92
CA VAL A 122 6.73 -3.57 9.14
C VAL A 122 6.24 -4.50 10.24
N ARG A 123 6.52 -4.14 11.49
CA ARG A 123 5.91 -4.73 12.67
C ARG A 123 4.72 -3.89 13.09
N LEU A 124 3.55 -4.51 13.16
CA LEU A 124 2.31 -3.87 13.57
C LEU A 124 2.34 -3.60 15.07
N GLY A 125 1.67 -2.52 15.47
CA GLY A 125 1.55 -2.08 16.87
C GLY A 125 0.29 -2.58 17.56
#